data_AF-A0A565AVI6-F1
#
_entry.id   AF-A0A565AVI6-F1
#
_cell.length_a   1.000
_cell.length_b   1.000
_cell.length_c   1.000
_cell.angle_alpha   90.00
_cell.angle_beta   90.00
_cell.angle_gamma   90.00
#
_symmetry.space_group_name_H-M   'P 1'
#
loop_
_entity.id
_entity.type
_entity.pdbx_description
1 polymer ?
#
loop_
_entity_poly.entity_id
_entity_poly.type
_entity_poly.pdbx_seq_one_letter_code
_entity_poly.pdbx_strand_id
1 'polypeptide(L)'
;MALEFRAKNQHLRTGCLNVLLSLIDMLCQSLQDLSIDDLVGADSALTYVKDSGFKVDWLGKKLEEVKEKKKEEWWYADSRIRGRTERLEAEVLRQRNTSREREGKGVSRHCYPSNIG
;
A
#
# COMPACT_ATOMS: atom_id res chain seq x y z
N MET A 1 50.00 8.04 6.69
CA MET A 1 48.77 8.83 6.44
C MET A 1 48.16 8.63 5.05
N ALA A 2 48.92 8.65 3.94
CA ALA A 2 48.34 8.48 2.59
C ALA A 2 47.71 7.10 2.31
N LEU A 3 48.25 6.01 2.89
CA LEU A 3 47.69 4.66 2.73
C LEU A 3 46.33 4.48 3.43
N GLU A 4 46.15 5.03 4.64
CA GLU A 4 44.88 4.95 5.35
C GLU A 4 43.78 5.73 4.63
N PHE A 5 44.09 6.89 4.05
CA PHE A 5 43.12 7.64 3.24
C PHE A 5 42.70 6.84 2.00
N ARG A 6 43.65 6.17 1.33
CA ARG A 6 43.37 5.29 0.17
C ARG A 6 42.55 4.06 0.56
N ALA A 7 42.88 3.41 1.67
CA ALA A 7 42.16 2.25 2.18
C ALA A 7 40.74 2.61 2.66
N LYS A 8 40.57 3.73 3.37
CA LYS A 8 39.26 4.27 3.77
C LYS A 8 38.40 4.58 2.55
N ASN A 9 38.97 5.19 1.51
CA ASN A 9 38.27 5.39 0.24
C ASN A 9 37.90 4.07 -0.45
N GLN A 10 38.72 3.02 -0.33
CA GLN A 10 38.41 1.72 -0.89
C GLN A 10 37.23 1.04 -0.18
N HIS A 11 37.18 1.07 1.16
CA HIS A 11 36.05 0.51 1.91
C HIS A 11 34.74 1.25 1.62
N LEU A 12 34.77 2.58 1.55
CA LEU A 12 33.61 3.38 1.17
C LEU A 12 33.15 3.04 -0.26
N ARG A 13 34.10 2.90 -1.19
CA ARG A 13 33.80 2.51 -2.57
C ARG A 13 33.18 1.11 -2.66
N THR A 14 33.72 0.13 -1.93
CA THR A 14 33.14 -1.23 -1.87
C THR A 14 31.75 -1.20 -1.22
N GLY A 15 31.56 -0.44 -0.15
CA GLY A 15 30.24 -0.26 0.48
C GLY A 15 29.21 0.32 -0.48
N CYS A 16 29.57 1.39 -1.21
CA CYS A 16 28.69 1.99 -2.21
C CYS A 16 28.34 1.03 -3.34
N LEU A 17 29.30 0.23 -3.82
CA LEU A 17 29.05 -0.78 -4.86
C LEU A 17 28.12 -1.89 -4.38
N ASN A 18 28.25 -2.32 -3.13
CA ASN A 18 27.33 -3.31 -2.55
C ASN A 18 25.91 -2.74 -2.44
N VAL A 19 25.76 -1.49 -1.98
CA VAL A 19 24.46 -0.81 -1.93
C VAL A 19 23.85 -0.68 -3.33
N LEU A 20 24.65 -0.33 -4.34
CA LEU A 20 24.20 -0.28 -5.72
C LEU A 20 23.70 -1.61 -6.24
N LEU A 21 24.44 -2.69 -5.96
CA LEU A 21 24.05 -4.02 -6.36
C LEU A 21 22.72 -4.43 -5.71
N SER A 22 22.58 -4.20 -4.41
CA SER A 22 21.33 -4.48 -3.69
C SER A 22 20.14 -3.66 -4.22
N LEU A 23 20.34 -2.40 -4.62
CA LEU A 23 19.30 -1.59 -5.25
C LEU A 23 18.89 -2.15 -6.62
N ILE A 24 19.85 -2.57 -7.42
CA ILE A 24 19.56 -3.17 -8.75
C ILE A 24 18.81 -4.49 -8.56
N ASP A 25 19.28 -5.36 -7.67
CA ASP A 25 18.62 -6.64 -7.37
C ASP A 25 17.19 -6.44 -6.89
N MET A 26 16.96 -5.46 -6.01
CA MET A 26 15.62 -5.08 -5.55
C MET A 26 14.73 -4.62 -6.70
N LEU A 27 15.20 -3.74 -7.58
CA LEU A 27 14.42 -3.26 -8.74
C LEU A 27 14.15 -4.36 -9.78
N CYS A 28 14.88 -5.47 -9.74
CA CYS A 28 14.63 -6.65 -10.55
C CYS A 28 13.57 -7.59 -9.94
N GLN A 29 13.15 -7.38 -8.69
CA GLN A 29 12.10 -8.18 -8.06
C GLN A 29 10.72 -7.89 -8.65
N SER A 30 9.77 -8.79 -8.39
CA SER A 30 8.39 -8.56 -8.79
C SER A 30 7.80 -7.39 -8.01
N LEU A 31 6.90 -6.64 -8.63
CA LEU A 31 6.24 -5.52 -7.97
C LEU A 31 5.45 -5.95 -6.73
N GLN A 32 4.96 -7.20 -6.71
CA GLN A 32 4.19 -7.77 -5.60
C GLN A 32 5.06 -8.05 -4.38
N ASP A 33 6.31 -8.49 -4.60
CA ASP A 33 7.26 -8.80 -3.54
C ASP A 33 7.85 -7.54 -2.89
N LEU A 34 7.85 -6.41 -3.61
CA LEU A 34 8.31 -5.13 -3.09
C LEU A 34 7.31 -4.53 -2.10
N SER A 35 7.75 -4.18 -0.91
CA SER A 35 6.96 -3.42 0.05
C SER A 35 7.15 -1.90 -0.12
N ILE A 36 6.27 -1.11 0.52
CA ILE A 36 6.45 0.35 0.58
C ILE A 36 7.72 0.70 1.36
N ASP A 37 8.02 -0.07 2.41
CA ASP A 37 9.22 0.14 3.23
C ASP A 37 10.50 -0.14 2.45
N ASP A 38 10.50 -1.14 1.56
CA ASP A 38 11.64 -1.40 0.66
C ASP A 38 11.91 -0.20 -0.26
N LEU A 39 10.86 0.42 -0.80
CA LEU A 39 10.98 1.59 -1.67
C LEU A 39 11.51 2.82 -0.91
N VAL A 40 11.08 3.02 0.34
CA VAL A 40 11.60 4.08 1.23
C VAL A 40 13.07 3.83 1.59
N GLY A 41 13.42 2.57 1.88
CA GLY A 41 14.80 2.14 2.09
C GLY A 41 15.66 2.39 0.86
N ALA A 42 15.12 2.13 -0.34
CA ALA A 42 15.80 2.35 -1.61
C ALA A 42 16.09 3.84 -1.87
N ASP A 43 15.15 4.75 -1.56
CA ASP A 43 15.37 6.19 -1.67
C ASP A 43 16.54 6.66 -0.79
N SER A 44 16.58 6.16 0.45
CA SER A 44 17.65 6.47 1.41
C SER A 44 19.01 5.95 0.93
N ALA A 45 19.04 4.69 0.47
CA ALA A 45 20.23 4.06 -0.08
C ALA A 45 20.74 4.76 -1.35
N LEU A 46 19.83 5.15 -2.24
CA LEU A 46 20.18 5.87 -3.47
C LEU A 46 20.78 7.25 -3.17
N THR A 47 20.23 7.95 -2.18
CA THR A 47 20.76 9.23 -1.70
C THR A 47 22.20 9.08 -1.20
N TYR A 48 22.44 8.07 -0.35
CA TYR A 48 23.79 7.76 0.13
C TYR A 48 24.80 7.52 -1.00
N VAL A 49 24.40 6.80 -2.05
CA VAL A 49 25.28 6.54 -3.19
C VAL A 49 25.56 7.81 -4.00
N LYS A 50 24.56 8.68 -4.20
CA LYS A 50 24.75 9.98 -4.86
C LYS A 50 25.69 10.88 -4.06
N ASP A 51 25.51 10.95 -2.74
CA ASP A 51 26.35 11.74 -1.84
C ASP A 51 27.80 11.24 -1.82
N SER A 52 28.01 9.96 -2.13
CA SER A 52 29.32 9.35 -2.30
C SER A 52 29.98 9.66 -3.66
N GLY A 53 29.36 10.50 -4.49
CA GLY A 53 29.89 11.00 -5.76
C GLY A 53 29.57 10.13 -6.99
N PHE A 54 28.74 9.10 -6.85
CA PHE A 54 28.32 8.27 -7.98
C PHE A 54 27.20 8.94 -8.78
N LYS A 55 27.33 8.94 -10.11
CA LYS A 55 26.30 9.43 -11.02
C LYS A 55 25.30 8.32 -11.34
N VAL A 56 24.22 8.26 -10.57
CA VAL A 56 23.20 7.19 -10.65
C VAL A 56 21.80 7.74 -10.87
N ASP A 57 21.67 8.85 -11.60
CA ASP A 57 20.38 9.50 -11.86
C ASP A 57 19.41 8.61 -12.64
N TRP A 58 19.93 7.75 -13.52
CA TRP A 58 19.14 6.76 -14.23
C TRP A 58 18.45 5.78 -13.27
N LEU A 59 19.11 5.42 -12.16
CA LEU A 59 18.58 4.51 -11.15
C LEU A 59 17.47 5.19 -10.34
N GLY A 60 17.63 6.48 -10.06
CA GLY A 60 16.57 7.30 -9.45
C GLY A 60 15.32 7.38 -10.32
N LYS A 61 15.47 7.62 -11.63
CA LYS A 61 14.33 7.58 -12.55
C LYS A 61 13.64 6.22 -12.55
N LYS A 62 14.42 5.13 -12.54
CA LYS A 62 13.87 3.77 -12.47
C LYS A 62 13.13 3.48 -11.17
N LEU A 63 13.65 3.94 -10.03
CA LEU A 63 12.98 3.80 -8.74
C LEU A 63 11.63 4.54 -8.72
N GLU A 64 11.58 5.76 -9.28
CA GLU A 64 10.31 6.51 -9.40
C GLU A 64 9.28 5.79 -10.30
N GLU A 65 9.71 5.24 -11.44
CA GLU A 65 8.84 4.43 -12.31
C GLU A 65 8.25 3.21 -11.56
N VAL A 66 9.03 2.57 -10.69
CA VAL A 66 8.56 1.43 -9.87
C VAL A 66 7.60 1.88 -8.78
N LYS A 67 7.86 3.02 -8.11
CA LYS A 67 6.98 3.61 -7.09
C LYS A 67 5.61 3.97 -7.68
N GLU A 68 5.58 4.53 -8.88
CA GLU A 68 4.34 4.87 -9.58
C GLU A 68 3.51 3.61 -9.87
N LYS A 69 4.13 2.57 -10.45
CA LYS A 69 3.45 1.29 -10.69
C LYS A 69 2.92 0.66 -9.41
N LYS A 70 3.70 0.69 -8.31
CA LYS A 70 3.26 0.14 -7.02
C LYS A 70 2.04 0.88 -6.48
N LYS A 71 1.99 2.21 -6.65
CA LYS A 71 0.85 3.05 -6.29
C LYS A 71 -0.38 2.71 -7.13
N GLU A 72 -0.22 2.51 -8.43
CA GLU A 72 -1.32 2.08 -9.31
C GLU A 72 -1.90 0.72 -8.90
N GLU A 73 -1.05 -0.28 -8.62
CA GLU A 73 -1.51 -1.58 -8.13
C GLU A 73 -2.28 -1.46 -6.81
N TRP A 74 -1.78 -0.62 -5.89
CA TRP A 74 -2.46 -0.36 -4.61
C TRP A 74 -3.83 0.27 -4.82
N TRP A 75 -3.94 1.29 -5.68
CA TRP A 75 -5.23 1.93 -5.99
C TRP A 75 -6.24 0.97 -6.60
N TYR A 76 -5.79 0.08 -7.49
CA TYR A 76 -6.66 -0.93 -8.08
C TYR A 76 -7.17 -1.91 -7.03
N ALA A 77 -6.28 -2.39 -6.16
CA ALA A 77 -6.64 -3.29 -5.06
C ALA A 77 -7.61 -2.62 -4.07
N ASP A 78 -7.33 -1.38 -3.67
CA ASP A 78 -8.17 -0.59 -2.77
C ASP A 78 -9.57 -0.37 -3.37
N SER A 79 -9.64 0.07 -4.63
CA SER A 79 -10.92 0.27 -5.33
C SER A 79 -11.77 -1.00 -5.37
N ARG A 80 -11.13 -2.16 -5.57
CA ARG A 80 -11.82 -3.46 -5.56
C ARG A 80 -12.34 -3.84 -4.18
N ILE A 81 -11.57 -3.56 -3.12
CA ILE A 81 -11.97 -3.81 -1.74
C ILE A 81 -13.12 -2.88 -1.36
N ARG A 82 -13.00 -1.58 -1.63
CA ARG A 82 -14.04 -0.58 -1.36
C ARG A 82 -15.37 -0.94 -2.02
N GLY A 83 -15.36 -1.30 -3.31
CA GLY A 83 -16.59 -1.72 -4.00
C GLY A 83 -17.19 -3.03 -3.48
N ARG A 84 -16.42 -3.86 -2.75
CA ARG A 84 -16.98 -5.02 -2.01
C ARG A 84 -17.56 -4.58 -0.67
N THR A 85 -16.85 -3.72 0.06
CA THR A 85 -17.31 -3.16 1.35
C THR A 85 -18.64 -2.42 1.19
N GLU A 86 -18.75 -1.52 0.21
CA GLU A 86 -19.98 -0.76 -0.07
C GLU A 86 -21.18 -1.68 -0.37
N ARG A 87 -20.95 -2.78 -1.12
CA ARG A 87 -21.99 -3.78 -1.39
C ARG A 87 -22.45 -4.50 -0.12
N LEU A 88 -21.51 -4.88 0.74
CA LEU A 88 -21.83 -5.53 2.02
C LEU A 88 -22.58 -4.57 2.96
N GLU A 89 -22.16 -3.31 3.05
CA GLU A 89 -22.83 -2.29 3.86
C GLU A 89 -24.26 -2.02 3.37
N ALA A 90 -24.46 -1.92 2.06
CA ALA A 90 -25.78 -1.75 1.46
C ALA A 90 -26.70 -2.95 1.77
N GLU A 91 -26.16 -4.17 1.73
CA GLU A 91 -26.92 -5.38 2.04
C GLU A 91 -27.30 -5.46 3.52
N VAL A 92 -26.36 -5.16 4.43
CA VAL A 92 -26.65 -5.07 5.88
C VAL A 92 -27.73 -4.03 6.17
N LEU A 93 -27.67 -2.87 5.52
CA LEU A 93 -28.68 -1.82 5.67
C LEU A 93 -30.07 -2.29 5.21
N ARG A 94 -30.14 -3.01 4.07
CA ARG A 94 -31.40 -3.59 3.57
C ARG A 94 -31.98 -4.62 4.54
N GLN A 95 -31.16 -5.51 5.08
CA GLN A 95 -31.60 -6.52 6.05
C GLN A 95 -32.11 -5.88 7.35
N ARG A 96 -31.44 -4.82 7.82
CA ARG A 96 -31.89 -4.05 8.98
C ARG A 96 -33.25 -3.40 8.73
N ASN A 97 -33.43 -2.75 7.59
CA ASN A 97 -34.68 -2.08 7.26
C ASN A 97 -35.84 -3.07 7.11
N THR A 98 -35.61 -4.19 6.41
CA THR A 98 -36.62 -5.24 6.27
C THR A 98 -37.00 -5.89 7.61
N SER A 99 -36.06 -6.04 8.54
CA SER A 99 -36.36 -6.54 9.90
C SER A 99 -37.27 -5.57 10.67
N ARG A 100 -36.96 -4.27 10.63
CA ARG A 100 -37.79 -3.22 11.26
C ARG A 100 -39.19 -3.12 10.66
N GLU A 101 -39.32 -3.30 9.34
CA GLU A 101 -40.62 -3.33 8.68
C GLU A 101 -41.47 -4.53 9.12
N ARG A 102 -40.85 -5.71 9.31
CA ARG A 102 -41.55 -6.90 9.81
C ARG A 102 -42.01 -6.71 11.26
N GLU A 103 -41.18 -6.09 12.10
CA GLU A 103 -41.54 -5.76 13.49
C GLU A 103 -42.67 -4.73 13.56
N GLY A 104 -42.63 -3.67 12.74
CA GLY A 104 -43.69 -2.65 12.69
C GLY A 104 -45.04 -3.18 12.20
N LYS A 105 -45.04 -4.15 11.28
CA LYS A 105 -46.27 -4.81 10.80
C LYS A 105 -46.86 -5.81 11.81
N GLY A 106 -46.06 -6.31 12.76
CA GLY A 106 -46.52 -7.23 13.81
C GLY A 106 -47.29 -6.57 14.97
N VAL A 107 -47.33 -5.24 15.03
CA VAL A 107 -47.98 -4.46 16.12
C VAL A 107 -49.44 -4.10 15.80
N SER A 108 -49.98 -4.45 14.62
CA SER A 108 -51.41 -4.29 14.33
C SER A 108 -52.19 -5.57 14.69
N ARG A 109 -52.36 -5.84 15.99
CA ARG A 109 -53.30 -6.86 16.48
C ARG A 109 -54.64 -6.19 16.80
N HIS A 110 -55.59 -6.38 15.88
CA HIS A 110 -57.05 -6.35 16.03
C HIS A 110 -57.60 -5.79 17.35
N CYS A 111 -58.09 -4.55 17.32
CA CYS A 111 -59.19 -4.12 18.19
C CYS A 111 -60.50 -4.54 17.53
N TYR A 112 -61.09 -5.66 17.96
CA TYR A 112 -62.50 -5.93 17.64
C TYR A 112 -63.37 -5.02 18.51
N PRO A 113 -64.36 -4.30 17.96
CA PRO A 113 -65.34 -3.61 18.78
C PRO A 113 -66.26 -4.67 19.42
N SER A 114 -66.19 -4.79 20.74
CA SER A 114 -67.18 -5.53 21.53
C SER A 114 -68.52 -4.84 21.37
N ASN A 115 -69.45 -5.47 20.64
CA ASN A 115 -70.86 -5.09 20.67
C ASN A 115 -71.39 -5.36 22.08
N ILE A 116 -71.59 -4.32 22.86
CA ILE A 116 -72.41 -4.35 24.07
C ILE A 116 -73.82 -3.93 23.62
N GLY A 117 -74.78 -4.82 23.90
CA GLY A 117 -76.18 -4.72 23.48
C GLY A 117 -77.01 -3.68 24.21
#